data_AF-A0A4S8IFV1-F1
#
_entry.id   AF-A0A4S8IFV1-F1
#
_cell.length_a   1.000
_cell.length_b   1.000
_cell.length_c   1.000
_cell.angle_alpha   90.00
_cell.angle_beta   90.00
_cell.angle_gamma   90.00
#
_symmetry.space_group_name_H-M   'P 1'
#
loop_
_entity.id
_entity.type
_entity.pdbx_description
1 polymer ?
#
loop_
_entity_poly.entity_id
_entity_poly.type
_entity_poly.pdbx_seq_one_letter_code
_entity_poly.pdbx_strand_id
1 'polypeptide(L)'
;MFIKALVCLLLLLHRRSSLASSSSGRYDGDDFIFNGFGGANLTLDGVASITSTGLLMVTDKSMETKGHAFHPSPLRIRDLSNGTVVSFSTTFAFGFISDYTDFSGNGMAFVISHTKDFSKALGGQFLGLFNQSSNAYNSSNYVLAIELDTILSPQFQDIDDNHVGIDINNLISNKSHTAGYYDDHTGSFERLSLGSGQAM
;
A
#
# COMPACT_ATOMS: atom_id res chain seq x y z
N MET A 1 -11.36 30.12 4.82
CA MET A 1 -11.03 29.86 6.24
C MET A 1 -10.18 28.60 6.26
N PHE A 2 -8.88 28.73 6.51
CA PHE A 2 -7.93 27.62 6.48
C PHE A 2 -8.07 26.79 7.76
N ILE A 3 -8.35 25.49 7.63
CA ILE A 3 -8.09 24.53 8.70
C ILE A 3 -6.93 23.66 8.24
N LYS A 4 -5.73 23.99 8.73
CA LYS A 4 -4.59 23.10 8.74
C LYS A 4 -4.89 22.05 9.81
N ALA A 5 -5.29 20.85 9.42
CA ALA A 5 -5.29 19.70 10.32
C ALA A 5 -3.88 19.08 10.29
N LEU A 6 -3.03 19.53 11.21
CA LEU A 6 -1.84 18.79 11.60
C LEU A 6 -2.30 17.65 12.50
N VAL A 7 -2.41 16.44 11.97
CA VAL A 7 -2.56 15.24 12.81
C VAL A 7 -1.18 14.62 12.98
N CYS A 8 -0.48 15.08 14.01
CA CYS A 8 0.59 14.31 14.63
C CYS A 8 -0.08 13.15 15.37
N LEU A 9 0.12 11.91 14.92
CA LEU A 9 -0.22 10.74 15.71
C LEU A 9 1.04 9.91 15.99
N LEU A 10 1.37 9.84 17.28
CA LEU A 10 2.44 9.04 17.87
C LEU A 10 2.27 7.56 17.50
N LEU A 11 3.37 6.89 17.14
CA LEU A 11 3.48 5.43 17.19
C LEU A 11 4.55 5.03 18.22
N LEU A 12 4.08 4.33 19.26
CA LEU A 12 4.88 3.73 20.33
C LEU A 12 5.14 2.26 19.98
N LEU A 13 6.38 1.93 19.58
CA LEU A 13 6.91 0.58 19.70
C LEU A 13 7.45 0.40 21.12
N HIS A 14 6.84 -0.49 21.90
CA HIS A 14 7.34 -0.82 23.22
C HIS A 14 8.55 -1.76 23.13
N ARG A 15 9.75 -1.19 22.98
CA ARG A 15 10.91 -1.55 23.82
C ARG A 15 11.57 -0.26 24.29
N ARG A 16 11.69 -0.09 25.60
CA ARG A 16 12.18 1.13 26.26
C ARG A 16 13.52 1.58 25.67
N SER A 17 13.56 2.77 25.05
CA SER A 17 14.70 3.69 25.02
C SER A 17 14.29 5.05 24.44
N SER A 18 14.66 6.10 25.18
CA SER A 18 14.39 7.55 25.04
C SER A 18 14.11 8.15 23.66
N LEU A 19 13.20 9.14 23.67
CA LEU A 19 12.82 10.04 22.59
C LEU A 19 14.01 10.87 22.06
N ALA A 20 14.17 10.92 20.74
CA ALA A 20 14.81 12.01 20.03
C ALA A 20 14.14 12.18 18.66
N SER A 21 13.80 13.42 18.32
CA SER A 21 13.16 13.82 17.07
C SER A 21 14.24 14.05 16.00
N SER A 22 14.20 13.31 14.89
CA SER A 22 15.00 13.62 13.70
C SER A 22 14.22 13.35 12.41
N SER A 23 14.33 14.27 11.45
CA SER A 23 13.69 14.27 10.13
C SER A 23 14.32 13.29 9.13
N SER A 24 14.84 12.16 9.63
CA SER A 24 15.46 11.09 8.86
C SER A 24 15.04 9.78 9.50
N GLY A 25 14.55 8.84 8.69
CA GLY A 25 14.00 7.56 9.15
C GLY A 25 14.88 6.90 10.20
N ARG A 26 14.29 6.51 11.33
CA ARG A 26 14.98 5.76 12.39
C ARG A 26 14.94 4.29 11.99
N TYR A 27 16.11 3.68 11.84
CA TYR A 27 16.29 2.25 11.63
C TYR A 27 16.74 1.63 12.96
N ASP A 28 15.91 0.75 13.53
CA ASP A 28 16.26 -0.04 14.72
C ASP A 28 15.97 -1.52 14.44
N GLY A 29 16.85 -2.15 13.64
CA GLY A 29 16.63 -3.51 13.16
C GLY A 29 15.64 -3.57 11.99
N ASP A 30 14.55 -4.33 12.16
CA ASP A 30 13.52 -4.55 11.14
C ASP A 30 12.42 -3.47 11.15
N ASP A 31 12.46 -2.54 12.10
CA ASP A 31 11.48 -1.45 12.25
C ASP A 31 11.95 -0.17 11.54
N PHE A 32 11.01 0.49 10.85
CA PHE A 32 11.25 1.77 10.18
C PHE A 32 10.02 2.69 10.20
N ILE A 33 10.25 4.00 10.16
CA ILE A 33 9.20 5.03 10.11
C ILE A 33 9.60 6.11 9.11
N PHE A 34 8.65 6.50 8.24
CA PHE A 34 8.77 7.64 7.34
C PHE A 34 7.70 8.68 7.67
N ASN A 35 8.09 9.79 8.31
CA ASN A 35 7.19 10.94 8.56
C ASN A 35 7.13 11.90 7.36
N GLY A 36 7.34 11.37 6.16
CA GLY A 36 7.69 12.07 4.94
C GLY A 36 8.82 11.35 4.21
N PHE A 37 8.88 11.54 2.90
CA PHE A 37 9.77 10.81 2.00
C PHE A 37 10.91 11.66 1.44
N GLY A 38 11.03 12.93 1.83
CA GLY A 38 12.13 13.80 1.41
C GLY A 38 13.49 13.20 1.80
N GLY A 39 14.28 12.79 0.81
CA GLY A 39 15.56 12.11 1.02
C GLY A 39 15.44 10.67 1.57
N ALA A 40 14.25 10.07 1.55
CA ALA A 40 14.07 8.68 1.95
C ALA A 40 14.82 7.74 1.00
N ASN A 41 15.51 6.76 1.58
CA ASN A 41 16.19 5.73 0.83
C ASN A 41 15.17 4.65 0.44
N LEU A 42 14.59 4.77 -0.76
CA LEU A 42 13.64 3.82 -1.32
C LEU A 42 14.13 3.35 -2.70
N THR A 43 13.86 2.10 -3.04
CA THR A 43 13.97 1.62 -4.42
C THR A 43 12.67 1.98 -5.14
N LEU A 44 12.74 2.89 -6.10
CA LEU A 44 11.59 3.30 -6.91
C LEU A 44 11.66 2.64 -8.30
N ASP A 45 10.51 2.22 -8.82
CA ASP A 45 10.34 1.71 -10.20
C ASP A 45 9.10 2.32 -10.86
N GLY A 46 9.03 2.25 -12.19
CA GLY A 46 7.96 2.79 -13.00
C GLY A 46 7.91 4.32 -12.92
N VAL A 47 6.72 4.88 -12.72
CA VAL A 47 6.52 6.35 -12.60
C VAL A 47 6.66 6.87 -11.16
N ALA A 48 6.97 5.99 -10.20
CA ALA A 48 7.04 6.38 -8.79
C ALA A 48 8.14 7.41 -8.54
N SER A 49 7.83 8.45 -7.76
CA SER A 49 8.75 9.54 -7.46
C SER A 49 8.47 10.17 -6.10
N ILE A 50 9.43 10.94 -5.59
CA ILE A 50 9.27 11.74 -4.38
C ILE A 50 9.14 13.20 -4.80
N THR A 51 8.05 13.86 -4.38
CA THR A 51 7.82 15.26 -4.70
C THR A 51 8.81 16.18 -3.98
N SER A 52 8.94 17.42 -4.43
CA SER A 52 9.75 18.45 -3.75
C SER A 52 9.26 18.75 -2.32
N THR A 53 7.99 18.45 -2.02
CA THR A 53 7.39 18.57 -0.69
C THR A 53 7.56 17.31 0.17
N GLY A 54 8.21 16.27 -0.36
CA GLY A 54 8.50 15.04 0.37
C GLY A 54 7.34 14.03 0.43
N LEU A 55 6.40 14.07 -0.51
CA LEU A 55 5.36 13.04 -0.65
C LEU A 55 5.86 11.93 -1.58
N LEU A 56 5.55 10.68 -1.26
CA LEU A 56 5.75 9.57 -2.19
C LEU A 56 4.55 9.52 -3.14
N MET A 57 4.81 9.78 -4.41
CA MET A 57 3.84 9.65 -5.49
C MET A 57 4.08 8.32 -6.18
N VAL A 58 3.22 7.33 -5.95
CA VAL A 58 3.36 5.97 -6.53
C VAL A 58 2.98 5.98 -8.01
N THR A 59 1.93 6.72 -8.37
CA THR A 59 1.49 6.96 -9.76
C THR A 59 1.23 8.43 -9.98
N ASP A 60 1.35 8.87 -11.23
CA ASP A 60 0.94 10.19 -11.68
C ASP A 60 -0.45 10.12 -12.33
N LYS A 61 -0.86 11.19 -13.02
CA LYS A 61 -2.15 11.27 -13.72
C LYS A 61 -2.13 10.62 -15.11
N SER A 62 -1.03 9.97 -15.47
CA SER A 62 -0.91 9.30 -16.76
C SER A 62 -1.77 8.03 -16.77
N MET A 63 -2.38 7.73 -17.92
CA MET A 63 -3.23 6.56 -18.05
C MET A 63 -2.40 5.26 -18.10
N GLU A 64 -2.94 4.20 -17.48
CA GLU A 64 -2.39 2.84 -17.51
C GLU A 64 -0.92 2.71 -17.07
N THR A 65 -0.43 3.66 -16.28
CA THR A 65 0.93 3.58 -15.70
C THR A 65 0.94 2.72 -14.43
N LYS A 66 2.16 2.37 -14.02
CA LYS A 66 2.44 1.68 -12.76
C LYS A 66 3.67 2.32 -12.13
N GLY A 67 3.73 2.28 -10.81
CA GLY A 67 4.93 2.62 -10.08
C GLY A 67 5.00 1.84 -8.78
N HIS A 68 6.22 1.71 -8.27
CA HIS A 68 6.49 0.92 -7.07
C HIS A 68 7.51 1.63 -6.21
N ALA A 69 7.36 1.45 -4.90
CA ALA A 69 8.32 1.94 -3.92
C ALA A 69 8.59 0.83 -2.91
N PHE A 70 9.84 0.34 -2.89
CA PHE A 70 10.27 -0.71 -2.00
C PHE A 70 11.30 -0.21 -0.99
N HIS A 71 11.18 -0.71 0.23
CA HIS A 71 12.25 -0.59 1.20
C HIS A 71 13.54 -1.24 0.65
N PRO A 72 14.72 -0.60 0.76
CA PRO A 72 15.96 -1.09 0.15
C PRO A 72 16.40 -2.43 0.75
N SER A 73 16.26 -2.60 2.06
CA SER A 73 16.63 -3.83 2.77
C SER A 73 15.48 -4.86 2.72
N PRO A 74 15.74 -6.13 2.35
CA PRO A 74 14.76 -7.20 2.43
C PRO A 74 14.34 -7.50 3.87
N LEU A 75 13.07 -7.86 4.08
CA LEU A 75 12.54 -8.33 5.35
C LEU A 75 12.57 -9.87 5.40
N ARG A 76 13.15 -10.45 6.46
CA ARG A 76 13.16 -11.91 6.65
C ARG A 76 11.91 -12.37 7.39
N ILE A 77 10.90 -12.81 6.65
CA ILE A 77 9.60 -13.19 7.21
C ILE A 77 9.63 -14.57 7.90
N ARG A 78 10.52 -15.46 7.46
CA ARG A 78 10.66 -16.82 7.99
C ARG A 78 12.10 -17.12 8.34
N ASP A 79 12.33 -17.64 9.53
CA ASP A 79 13.59 -18.24 9.89
C ASP A 79 13.70 -19.66 9.32
N LEU A 80 14.63 -19.86 8.40
CA LEU A 80 14.90 -21.15 7.78
C LEU A 80 15.49 -22.18 8.76
N SER A 81 16.07 -21.75 9.88
CA SER A 81 16.74 -22.65 10.83
C SER A 81 15.76 -23.47 11.68
N ASN A 82 14.65 -22.84 12.10
CA ASN A 82 13.66 -23.42 13.00
C ASN A 82 12.23 -23.33 12.45
N GLY A 83 12.03 -22.71 11.28
CA GLY A 83 10.73 -22.56 10.63
C GLY A 83 9.84 -21.45 11.19
N THR A 84 10.30 -20.69 12.18
CA THR A 84 9.52 -19.63 12.84
C THR A 84 9.17 -18.53 11.84
N VAL A 85 7.92 -18.07 11.88
CA VAL A 85 7.43 -16.95 11.07
C VAL A 85 7.28 -15.73 11.97
N VAL A 86 7.71 -14.56 11.48
CA VAL A 86 7.60 -13.30 12.22
C VAL A 86 6.22 -12.68 12.00
N SER A 87 5.69 -12.03 13.03
CA SER A 87 4.53 -11.14 12.91
C SER A 87 5.00 -9.74 12.52
N PHE A 88 4.18 -9.03 11.74
CA PHE A 88 4.44 -7.64 11.39
C PHE A 88 3.16 -6.81 11.50
N SER A 89 3.31 -5.50 11.60
CA SER A 89 2.24 -4.52 11.51
C SER A 89 2.72 -3.36 10.63
N THR A 90 1.83 -2.82 9.81
CA THR A 90 2.11 -1.64 8.99
C THR A 90 0.98 -0.64 9.14
N THR A 91 1.31 0.65 9.03
CA THR A 91 0.35 1.74 9.03
C THR A 91 0.90 2.81 8.10
N PHE A 92 0.05 3.29 7.20
CA PHE A 92 0.41 4.34 6.25
C PHE A 92 -0.82 5.20 5.99
N ALA A 93 -0.58 6.49 5.77
CA ALA A 93 -1.59 7.40 5.26
C ALA A 93 -1.43 7.51 3.74
N PHE A 94 -2.54 7.51 3.02
CA PHE A 94 -2.56 7.62 1.57
C PHE A 94 -3.69 8.55 1.12
N GLY A 95 -3.67 8.90 -0.16
CA GLY A 95 -4.74 9.67 -0.77
C GLY A 95 -4.73 9.49 -2.27
N PHE A 96 -5.90 9.25 -2.85
CA PHE A 96 -6.08 9.24 -4.28
C PHE A 96 -6.39 10.66 -4.77
N ILE A 97 -5.50 11.21 -5.58
CA ILE A 97 -5.64 12.57 -6.13
C ILE A 97 -6.02 12.46 -7.59
N SER A 98 -7.21 12.95 -7.94
CA SER A 98 -7.72 12.97 -9.31
C SER A 98 -8.26 14.33 -9.69
N ASP A 99 -8.23 14.62 -10.99
CA ASP A 99 -8.90 15.79 -11.58
C ASP A 99 -10.41 15.55 -11.81
N TYR A 100 -10.85 14.30 -11.68
CA TYR A 100 -12.23 13.89 -11.85
C TYR A 100 -12.83 13.54 -10.49
N THR A 101 -14.00 14.13 -10.19
CA THR A 101 -14.80 13.75 -9.03
C THR A 101 -15.22 12.28 -9.15
N ASP A 102 -15.07 11.53 -8.07
CA ASP A 102 -15.47 10.11 -7.96
C ASP A 102 -14.72 9.14 -8.88
N PHE A 103 -13.55 9.53 -9.40
CA PHE A 103 -12.67 8.63 -10.16
C PHE A 103 -11.22 8.80 -9.72
N SER A 104 -10.66 7.82 -9.01
CA SER A 104 -9.33 7.91 -8.37
C SER A 104 -8.19 7.20 -9.11
N GLY A 105 -8.48 6.47 -10.17
CA GLY A 105 -7.58 5.47 -10.75
C GLY A 105 -8.09 4.06 -10.49
N ASN A 106 -7.21 3.06 -10.57
CA ASN A 106 -7.61 1.65 -10.37
C ASN A 106 -7.42 1.19 -8.92
N GLY A 107 -6.42 1.71 -8.23
CA GLY A 107 -6.15 1.35 -6.85
C GLY A 107 -4.67 1.43 -6.50
N MET A 108 -4.32 0.91 -5.33
CA MET A 108 -2.94 0.70 -4.88
C MET A 108 -2.85 -0.55 -4.01
N ALA A 109 -1.64 -1.02 -3.70
CA ALA A 109 -1.47 -2.13 -2.77
C ALA A 109 -0.25 -1.96 -1.86
N PHE A 110 -0.37 -2.45 -0.62
CA PHE A 110 0.79 -2.79 0.20
C PHE A 110 1.27 -4.19 -0.20
N VAL A 111 2.55 -4.34 -0.52
CA VAL A 111 3.08 -5.56 -1.15
C VAL A 111 4.24 -6.13 -0.37
N ILE A 112 4.18 -7.44 -0.14
CA ILE A 112 5.31 -8.27 0.24
C ILE A 112 5.60 -9.19 -0.94
N SER A 113 6.82 -9.11 -1.47
CA SER A 113 7.25 -9.87 -2.64
C SER A 113 8.66 -10.39 -2.47
N HIS A 114 8.94 -11.53 -3.08
CA HIS A 114 10.29 -12.08 -3.16
C HIS A 114 11.22 -11.28 -4.10
N THR A 115 10.64 -10.46 -5.00
CA THR A 115 11.38 -9.62 -5.95
C THR A 115 10.85 -8.18 -5.95
N LYS A 116 11.71 -7.24 -6.36
CA LYS A 116 11.33 -5.85 -6.66
C LYS A 116 11.16 -5.60 -8.16
N ASP A 117 11.45 -6.61 -9.00
CA ASP A 117 11.30 -6.51 -10.45
C ASP A 117 9.85 -6.75 -10.86
N PHE A 118 9.13 -5.66 -11.09
CA PHE A 118 7.78 -5.64 -11.64
C PHE A 118 7.76 -5.10 -13.08
N SER A 119 8.89 -5.15 -13.80
CA SER A 119 9.01 -4.59 -15.15
C SER A 119 7.94 -5.12 -16.12
N LYS A 120 7.61 -6.41 -15.99
CA LYS A 120 6.61 -7.12 -16.81
C LYS A 120 5.17 -6.99 -16.31
N ALA A 121 4.94 -6.36 -15.17
CA ALA A 121 3.59 -6.13 -14.68
C ALA A 121 2.90 -5.03 -15.51
N LEU A 122 1.56 -5.08 -15.54
CA LEU A 122 0.72 -4.10 -16.22
C LEU A 122 0.15 -3.11 -15.19
N GLY A 123 -0.08 -1.88 -15.63
CA GLY A 123 -0.85 -0.90 -14.86
C GLY A 123 -2.35 -1.19 -14.92
N GLY A 124 -3.14 -0.19 -14.57
CA GLY A 124 -4.60 -0.30 -14.59
C GLY A 124 -5.12 -1.31 -13.55
N GLN A 125 -6.11 -2.10 -13.95
CA GLN A 125 -6.71 -3.18 -13.16
C GLN A 125 -5.70 -4.21 -12.61
N PHE A 126 -4.48 -4.29 -13.15
CA PHE A 126 -3.45 -5.21 -12.65
C PHE A 126 -2.66 -4.68 -11.45
N LEU A 127 -2.98 -3.47 -10.98
CA LEU A 127 -2.37 -2.78 -9.83
C LEU A 127 -0.84 -2.67 -9.87
N GLY A 128 -0.22 -2.86 -11.05
CA GLY A 128 1.23 -2.94 -11.18
C GLY A 128 1.83 -4.24 -10.63
N LEU A 129 1.04 -5.24 -10.26
CA LEU A 129 1.53 -6.46 -9.60
C LEU A 129 1.72 -7.63 -10.57
N PHE A 130 0.84 -7.73 -11.56
CA PHE A 130 0.79 -8.90 -12.45
C PHE A 130 0.61 -8.46 -13.91
N ASN A 131 0.68 -9.44 -14.82
CA ASN A 131 0.20 -9.33 -16.19
C ASN A 131 -0.77 -10.47 -16.49
N GLN A 132 -1.29 -10.53 -17.72
CA GLN A 132 -2.25 -11.56 -18.11
C GLN A 132 -1.77 -12.99 -17.82
N SER A 133 -0.48 -13.28 -18.02
CA SER A 133 0.08 -14.61 -17.78
C SER A 133 0.35 -14.87 -16.30
N SER A 134 0.96 -13.91 -15.59
CA SER A 134 1.30 -14.09 -14.19
C SER A 134 0.08 -14.00 -13.26
N ASN A 135 -1.03 -13.39 -13.70
CA ASN A 135 -2.27 -13.37 -12.93
C ASN A 135 -3.08 -14.69 -13.04
N ALA A 136 -2.61 -15.66 -13.83
CA ALA A 136 -3.31 -16.94 -13.98
C ALA A 136 -3.31 -17.75 -12.67
N TYR A 137 -4.40 -18.47 -12.43
CA TYR A 137 -4.55 -19.39 -11.30
C TYR A 137 -3.38 -20.40 -11.25
N ASN A 138 -2.75 -20.56 -10.08
CA ASN A 138 -1.53 -21.34 -9.81
C ASN A 138 -0.19 -20.75 -10.30
N SER A 139 -0.13 -19.47 -10.68
CA SER A 139 1.16 -18.80 -10.91
C SER A 139 1.98 -18.71 -9.62
N SER A 140 3.27 -19.01 -9.71
CA SER A 140 4.18 -18.96 -8.56
C SER A 140 4.84 -17.59 -8.44
N ASN A 141 4.05 -16.57 -8.07
CA ASN A 141 4.53 -15.19 -8.00
C ASN A 141 5.23 -14.85 -6.67
N TYR A 142 4.92 -15.57 -5.60
CA TYR A 142 5.37 -15.29 -4.23
C TYR A 142 5.07 -13.85 -3.80
N VAL A 143 3.86 -13.40 -4.12
CA VAL A 143 3.34 -12.07 -3.80
C VAL A 143 2.18 -12.21 -2.82
N LEU A 144 2.29 -11.49 -1.70
CA LEU A 144 1.16 -11.15 -0.83
C LEU A 144 0.89 -9.66 -1.02
N ALA A 145 -0.35 -9.31 -1.34
CA ALA A 145 -0.75 -7.92 -1.43
C ALA A 145 -2.01 -7.66 -0.60
N ILE A 146 -2.06 -6.48 0.00
CA ILE A 146 -3.28 -5.91 0.56
C ILE A 146 -3.69 -4.80 -0.40
N GLU A 147 -4.69 -5.08 -1.24
CA GLU A 147 -5.16 -4.15 -2.26
C GLU A 147 -6.19 -3.17 -1.69
N LEU A 148 -6.16 -1.96 -2.24
CA LEU A 148 -7.13 -0.90 -2.07
C LEU A 148 -7.65 -0.59 -3.48
N ASP A 149 -8.69 -1.31 -3.89
CA ASP A 149 -9.21 -1.29 -5.25
C ASP A 149 -10.42 -0.36 -5.37
N THR A 150 -10.43 0.46 -6.43
CA THR A 150 -11.45 1.47 -6.71
C THR A 150 -12.20 1.24 -8.03
N ILE A 151 -12.06 0.06 -8.65
CA ILE A 151 -12.66 -0.30 -9.94
C ILE A 151 -13.17 -1.73 -9.90
N LEU A 152 -14.46 -1.92 -10.18
CA LEU A 152 -15.01 -3.26 -10.35
C LEU A 152 -14.44 -3.93 -11.61
N SER A 153 -13.64 -4.98 -11.42
CA SER A 153 -13.09 -5.86 -12.46
C SER A 153 -13.72 -7.26 -12.37
N PRO A 154 -14.82 -7.55 -13.11
CA PRO A 154 -15.52 -8.84 -13.02
C PRO A 154 -14.64 -10.07 -13.29
N GLN A 155 -13.60 -9.92 -14.12
CA GLN A 155 -12.61 -10.94 -14.41
C GLN A 155 -11.75 -11.35 -13.21
N PHE A 156 -11.65 -10.50 -12.19
CA PHE A 156 -10.93 -10.75 -10.93
C PHE A 156 -11.87 -11.10 -9.78
N GLN A 157 -13.18 -11.18 -10.05
CA GLN A 157 -14.23 -11.53 -9.08
C GLN A 157 -14.38 -10.52 -7.95
N ASP A 158 -14.09 -9.25 -8.26
CA ASP A 158 -14.29 -8.13 -7.36
C ASP A 158 -15.74 -8.07 -6.86
N ILE A 159 -15.89 -7.74 -5.58
CA ILE A 159 -17.19 -7.72 -4.90
C ILE A 159 -17.97 -6.42 -5.15
N ASP A 160 -17.25 -5.32 -5.36
CA ASP A 160 -17.74 -3.99 -5.72
C ASP A 160 -16.58 -3.15 -6.29
N ASP A 161 -16.85 -1.89 -6.60
CA ASP A 161 -15.88 -0.91 -7.10
C ASP A 161 -15.13 -0.16 -5.99
N ASN A 162 -15.15 -0.66 -4.76
CA ASN A 162 -14.56 0.02 -3.60
C ASN A 162 -14.31 -0.98 -2.46
N HIS A 163 -13.24 -1.75 -2.57
CA HIS A 163 -12.94 -2.81 -1.62
C HIS A 163 -11.47 -2.86 -1.18
N VAL A 164 -11.28 -3.52 -0.04
CA VAL A 164 -9.97 -3.95 0.44
C VAL A 164 -9.89 -5.46 0.24
N GLY A 165 -8.78 -5.93 -0.32
CA GLY A 165 -8.57 -7.32 -0.67
C GLY A 165 -7.27 -7.90 -0.13
N ILE A 166 -7.23 -9.22 0.03
CA ILE A 166 -6.03 -9.99 0.40
C ILE A 166 -5.69 -10.90 -0.75
N ASP A 167 -4.63 -10.55 -1.48
CA ASP A 167 -4.19 -11.26 -2.67
C ASP A 167 -3.03 -12.19 -2.37
N ILE A 168 -3.14 -13.42 -2.86
CA ILE A 168 -2.07 -14.41 -2.78
C ILE A 168 -1.79 -14.91 -4.19
N ASN A 169 -0.71 -14.38 -4.77
CA ASN A 169 -0.20 -14.70 -6.11
C ASN A 169 -1.11 -14.33 -7.31
N ASN A 170 -2.28 -13.73 -7.13
CA ASN A 170 -3.12 -13.19 -8.21
C ASN A 170 -4.13 -12.19 -7.61
N LEU A 171 -4.87 -11.49 -8.48
CA LEU A 171 -5.88 -10.48 -8.14
C LEU A 171 -7.25 -11.07 -7.83
N ILE A 172 -7.41 -12.40 -7.84
CA ILE A 172 -8.63 -13.00 -7.29
C ILE A 172 -8.43 -13.05 -5.78
N SER A 173 -8.92 -11.99 -5.14
CA SER A 173 -8.83 -11.76 -3.71
C SER A 173 -9.23 -13.02 -2.90
N ASN A 174 -8.32 -13.49 -2.06
CA ASN A 174 -8.55 -14.65 -1.20
C ASN A 174 -9.62 -14.34 -0.13
N LYS A 175 -9.68 -13.07 0.26
CA LYS A 175 -10.73 -12.43 1.05
C LYS A 175 -10.82 -10.96 0.66
N SER A 176 -12.03 -10.44 0.55
CA SER A 176 -12.27 -9.02 0.33
C SER A 176 -13.47 -8.53 1.15
N HIS A 177 -13.52 -7.23 1.37
CA HIS A 177 -14.64 -6.54 2.00
C HIS A 177 -14.73 -5.12 1.44
N THR A 178 -15.94 -4.59 1.28
CA THR A 178 -16.15 -3.18 0.95
C THR A 178 -15.29 -2.31 1.87
N ALA A 179 -14.61 -1.31 1.31
CA ALA A 179 -13.73 -0.43 2.08
C ALA A 179 -14.52 0.34 3.14
N GLY A 180 -13.98 0.38 4.35
CA GLY A 180 -14.63 0.95 5.53
C GLY A 180 -13.88 0.60 6.80
N TYR A 181 -14.41 1.10 7.92
CA TYR A 181 -13.88 0.83 9.25
C TYR A 181 -15.01 0.53 10.21
N TYR A 182 -14.68 -0.12 11.32
CA TYR A 182 -15.63 -0.31 12.41
C TYR A 182 -15.42 0.81 13.43
N ASP A 183 -16.48 1.53 13.76
CA ASP A 183 -16.43 2.57 14.79
C ASP A 183 -16.24 1.93 16.18
N ASP A 184 -15.20 2.34 16.91
CA ASP A 184 -14.82 1.72 18.19
C ASP A 184 -15.88 1.90 19.30
N HIS A 185 -16.78 2.88 19.16
CA HIS A 185 -17.79 3.18 20.17
C HIS A 185 -19.08 2.39 19.95
N THR A 186 -19.50 2.26 18.70
CA THR A 186 -20.77 1.67 18.28
C THR A 186 -20.62 0.26 17.73
N GLY A 187 -19.39 -0.14 17.35
CA GLY A 187 -19.11 -1.39 16.62
C GLY A 187 -19.73 -1.45 15.23
N SER A 188 -20.27 -0.34 14.74
CA SER A 188 -20.96 -0.27 13.45
C SER A 188 -19.95 -0.12 12.32
N PHE A 189 -20.23 -0.77 11.18
CA PHE A 189 -19.40 -0.63 10.00
C PHE A 189 -19.75 0.67 9.26
N GLU A 190 -18.74 1.52 9.09
CA GLU A 190 -18.82 2.78 8.37
C GLU A 190 -18.11 2.64 7.01
N ARG A 191 -18.88 2.82 5.92
CA ARG A 191 -18.34 2.69 4.57
C ARG A 191 -17.42 3.89 4.26
N LEU A 192 -16.25 3.58 3.73
CA LEU A 192 -15.26 4.54 3.27
C LEU A 192 -15.22 4.50 1.74
N SER A 193 -15.30 5.63 1.06
CA SER A 193 -15.11 5.70 -0.40
C SER A 193 -13.66 6.03 -0.71
N LEU A 194 -12.87 5.02 -1.08
CA LEU A 194 -11.44 5.14 -1.41
C LEU A 194 -11.20 6.22 -2.49
N GLY A 195 -12.11 6.33 -3.46
CA GLY A 195 -12.03 7.31 -4.55
C GLY A 195 -12.53 8.71 -4.23
N SER A 196 -12.90 9.01 -2.98
CA SER A 196 -13.51 10.31 -2.61
C SER A 196 -12.56 11.51 -2.65
N GLY A 197 -11.25 11.28 -2.72
CA GLY A 197 -10.23 12.32 -2.60
C GLY A 197 -10.10 12.93 -1.19
N GLN A 198 -10.81 12.39 -0.20
CA GLN A 198 -10.65 12.74 1.21
C GLN A 198 -9.46 11.99 1.83
N ALA A 199 -8.88 12.55 2.88
CA ALA A 199 -7.84 11.87 3.66
C ALA A 199 -8.43 10.66 4.41
N MET A 200 -7.67 9.56 4.45
CA MET A 200 -8.03 8.27 5.07
C MET A 200 -6.91 7.75 5.95
#